data_AF-A0AAV1J088-F1
#
_entry.id   AF-A0AAV1J088-F1
#
_cell.length_a   1.000
_cell.length_b   1.000
_cell.length_c   1.000
_cell.angle_alpha   90.00
_cell.angle_beta   90.00
_cell.angle_gamma   90.00
#
_symmetry.space_group_name_H-M   'P 1'
#
loop_
_entity.id
_entity.type
_entity.pdbx_description
1 polymer ?
#
loop_
_entity_poly.entity_id
_entity_poly.type
_entity_poly.pdbx_seq_one_letter_code
_entity_poly.pdbx_strand_id
1 'polypeptide(L)'
;MFYFFILLLVASAQAKFYTDCGSKLASVQNVGVSGCAEDATTCILKRNTNVTISIDFTPTVSISSVETEAGEKQAYKATLPVLKSYPKVTVDVKWELKNDAGDDLVCVLIPAHIK
;
A
#
# COMPACT_ATOMS: atom_id res chain seq x y z
N MET A 1 -13.40 45.88 13.76
CA MET A 1 -13.78 44.46 13.95
C MET A 1 -13.13 43.66 12.82
N PHE A 2 -11.89 43.19 13.03
CA PHE A 2 -11.56 41.85 13.57
C PHE A 2 -11.80 40.71 12.57
N TYR A 3 -10.68 40.11 12.15
CA TYR A 3 -10.52 38.74 11.66
C TYR A 3 -11.14 38.38 10.31
N PHE A 4 -10.44 38.74 9.23
CA PHE A 4 -10.40 37.89 8.06
C PHE A 4 -9.49 36.70 8.40
N PHE A 5 -10.09 35.54 8.60
CA PHE A 5 -9.42 34.25 8.82
C PHE A 5 -8.29 34.06 7.79
N ILE A 6 -7.04 34.09 8.24
CA ILE A 6 -5.92 33.59 7.46
C ILE A 6 -6.16 32.09 7.28
N LEU A 7 -6.56 31.69 6.08
CA LEU A 7 -6.69 30.30 5.67
C LEU A 7 -5.26 29.72 5.56
N LEU A 8 -4.73 29.26 6.69
CA LEU A 8 -3.55 28.40 6.72
C LEU A 8 -3.91 27.08 6.03
N LEU A 9 -3.52 26.94 4.76
CA LEU A 9 -3.49 25.67 4.07
C LEU A 9 -2.44 24.79 4.76
N VAL A 10 -2.86 24.02 5.75
CA VAL A 10 -2.06 22.93 6.29
C VAL A 10 -2.00 21.87 5.20
N ALA A 11 -0.93 21.87 4.42
CA ALA A 11 -0.62 20.75 3.53
C ALA A 11 -0.27 19.55 4.42
N SER A 12 -1.21 18.65 4.65
CA SER A 12 -0.94 17.38 5.31
C SER A 12 -0.15 16.49 4.35
N ALA A 13 1.18 16.53 4.45
CA ALA A 13 2.02 15.53 3.80
C ALA A 13 1.88 14.22 4.59
N GLN A 14 1.11 13.27 4.08
CA GLN A 14 1.15 11.90 4.58
C GLN A 14 2.47 11.29 4.16
N ALA A 15 3.33 10.94 5.12
CA ALA A 15 4.52 10.16 4.84
C ALA A 15 4.08 8.77 4.38
N LYS A 16 4.33 8.43 3.12
CA LYS A 16 4.01 7.11 2.56
C LYS A 16 5.09 6.13 3.02
N PHE A 17 4.72 5.06 3.73
CA PHE A 17 5.65 3.99 4.13
C PHE A 17 5.85 2.90 3.06
N TYR A 18 5.68 3.25 1.79
CA TYR A 18 5.87 2.34 0.67
C TYR A 18 6.54 3.06 -0.48
N THR A 19 7.19 2.29 -1.35
CA THR A 19 7.76 2.77 -2.61
C THR A 19 7.02 2.11 -3.78
N ASP A 20 6.49 2.90 -4.72
CA ASP A 20 5.97 2.35 -5.97
C ASP A 20 7.14 1.82 -6.82
N CYS A 21 7.07 0.56 -7.24
CA CYS A 21 8.12 -0.11 -8.01
C CYS A 21 7.79 -0.31 -9.49
N GLY A 22 6.64 0.18 -9.98
CA GLY A 22 6.29 0.04 -11.39
C GLY A 22 4.80 -0.12 -11.69
N SER A 23 3.90 0.46 -10.91
CA SER A 23 2.46 0.45 -11.17
C SER A 23 2.15 1.21 -12.47
N LYS A 24 1.89 0.50 -13.58
CA LYS A 24 1.68 1.13 -14.91
C LYS A 24 0.21 1.44 -15.19
N LEU A 25 -0.68 0.58 -14.71
CA LEU A 25 -2.10 0.60 -15.04
C LEU A 25 -2.98 1.09 -13.89
N ALA A 26 -2.38 1.47 -12.76
CA ALA A 26 -3.08 2.13 -11.67
C ALA A 26 -2.18 3.12 -10.95
N SER A 27 -2.79 4.13 -10.35
CA SER A 27 -2.15 4.95 -9.33
C SER A 27 -2.40 4.31 -7.96
N VAL A 28 -1.37 4.17 -7.13
CA VAL A 28 -1.52 3.74 -5.73
C VAL A 28 -1.73 4.96 -4.83
N GLN A 29 -2.83 4.96 -4.07
CA GLN A 29 -3.15 6.02 -3.11
C GLN A 29 -2.57 5.67 -1.74
N ASN A 30 -2.97 4.53 -1.20
CA ASN A 30 -2.65 4.12 0.17
C ASN A 30 -2.22 2.66 0.22
N VAL A 31 -1.28 2.36 1.12
CA VAL A 31 -0.86 1.00 1.45
C VAL A 31 -0.90 0.89 2.96
N GLY A 32 -1.64 -0.08 3.48
CA GLY A 32 -1.77 -0.36 4.90
C GLY A 32 -1.33 -1.78 5.23
N VAL A 33 -0.67 -1.95 6.38
CA VAL A 33 -0.34 -3.28 6.91
C VAL A 33 -0.86 -3.36 8.34
N SER A 34 -1.68 -4.37 8.63
CA SER A 34 -2.28 -4.54 9.95
C SER A 34 -1.19 -4.61 11.03
N GLY A 35 -1.28 -3.76 12.05
CA GLY A 35 -0.32 -3.71 13.15
C GLY A 35 0.92 -2.84 12.88
N CYS A 36 0.97 -2.13 11.75
CA CYS A 36 1.97 -1.10 11.46
C CYS A 36 1.30 0.29 11.43
N ALA A 37 1.99 1.31 11.94
CA ALA A 37 1.49 2.68 11.92
C ALA A 37 1.61 3.26 10.50
N GLU A 38 0.67 4.14 10.12
CA GLU A 38 0.60 4.73 8.78
C GLU A 38 1.80 5.65 8.45
N ASP A 39 2.49 6.15 9.46
CA ASP A 39 3.66 7.02 9.35
C ASP A 39 4.99 6.30 9.65
N ALA A 40 4.95 4.99 9.89
CA ALA A 40 6.14 4.22 10.24
C ALA A 40 7.10 4.08 9.04
N THR A 41 8.39 4.35 9.22
CA THR A 41 9.38 4.15 8.14
C THR A 41 9.73 2.68 7.87
N THR A 42 9.32 1.78 8.77
CA THR A 42 9.51 0.33 8.65
C THR A 42 8.38 -0.40 9.38
N CYS A 43 7.91 -1.50 8.79
CA CYS A 43 6.85 -2.33 9.36
C CYS A 43 7.42 -3.54 10.11
N ILE A 44 7.11 -3.67 11.40
CA ILE A 44 7.59 -4.80 12.22
C ILE A 44 6.63 -5.97 12.06
N LEU A 45 7.05 -6.99 11.32
CA LEU A 45 6.28 -8.22 11.13
C LEU A 45 6.62 -9.24 12.20
N LYS A 46 5.66 -9.51 13.10
CA LYS A 46 5.83 -10.51 14.17
C LYS A 46 5.60 -11.91 13.61
N ARG A 47 6.53 -12.84 13.88
CA ARG A 47 6.35 -14.24 13.51
C ARG A 47 5.23 -14.90 14.30
N ASN A 48 4.66 -15.94 13.71
CA ASN A 48 3.48 -16.65 14.18
C ASN A 48 2.23 -15.74 14.29
N THR A 49 2.07 -14.81 13.34
CA THR A 49 0.89 -13.94 13.24
C THR A 49 0.37 -13.90 11.81
N ASN A 50 -0.89 -13.51 11.65
CA ASN A 50 -1.48 -13.19 10.35
C ASN A 50 -1.47 -11.67 10.18
N VAL A 51 -1.00 -11.20 9.03
CA VAL A 51 -1.00 -9.79 8.67
C VAL A 51 -1.88 -9.58 7.45
N THR A 52 -2.68 -8.52 7.46
CA THR A 52 -3.51 -8.10 6.33
C THR A 52 -2.88 -6.88 5.68
N ILE A 53 -2.58 -7.00 4.40
CA ILE A 53 -2.15 -5.90 3.53
C ILE A 53 -3.40 -5.33 2.87
N SER A 54 -3.56 -4.01 2.91
CA SER A 54 -4.64 -3.28 2.24
C SER A 54 -4.03 -2.29 1.27
N ILE A 55 -4.51 -2.25 0.03
CA ILE A 55 -4.01 -1.34 -1.00
C ILE A 55 -5.19 -0.62 -1.64
N ASP A 56 -5.19 0.71 -1.54
CA ASP A 56 -6.14 1.56 -2.23
C ASP A 56 -5.47 2.08 -3.50
N PHE A 57 -6.07 1.77 -4.65
CA PHE A 57 -5.55 2.15 -5.96
C PHE A 57 -6.68 2.62 -6.87
N THR A 58 -6.34 3.39 -7.90
CA THR A 58 -7.28 3.87 -8.92
C THR A 58 -6.75 3.41 -10.27
N PRO A 59 -7.44 2.48 -10.95
CA PRO A 59 -7.07 2.04 -12.29
C PRO A 59 -7.10 3.20 -13.27
N THR A 60 -6.14 3.27 -14.17
CA THR A 60 -6.14 4.24 -15.29
C THR A 60 -6.89 3.71 -16.50
N VAL A 61 -7.11 2.39 -16.56
CA VAL A 61 -7.84 1.68 -17.59
C VAL A 61 -8.82 0.71 -16.92
N SER A 62 -9.94 0.41 -17.58
CA SER A 62 -10.86 -0.61 -17.09
C SER A 62 -10.24 -1.99 -17.29
N ILE A 63 -10.17 -2.79 -16.23
CA ILE A 63 -9.48 -4.09 -16.23
C ILE A 63 -10.48 -5.17 -15.86
N SER A 64 -10.80 -6.02 -16.84
CA SER A 64 -11.81 -7.07 -16.73
C SER A 64 -11.44 -8.15 -15.72
N SER A 65 -10.15 -8.50 -15.60
CA SER A 65 -9.68 -9.55 -14.70
C SER A 65 -9.86 -9.23 -13.21
N VAL A 66 -10.07 -7.95 -12.89
CA VAL A 66 -10.29 -7.45 -11.53
C VAL A 66 -11.69 -6.82 -11.41
N GLU A 67 -12.50 -6.85 -12.47
CA GLU A 67 -13.82 -6.21 -12.56
C GLU A 67 -13.80 -4.73 -12.14
N THR A 68 -12.82 -3.98 -12.64
CA THR A 68 -12.62 -2.57 -12.27
C THR A 68 -12.88 -1.60 -13.42
N GLU A 69 -13.45 -0.45 -13.10
CA GLU A 69 -13.62 0.66 -14.04
C GLU A 69 -12.48 1.69 -13.92
N ALA A 70 -12.08 2.26 -15.06
CA ALA A 70 -11.10 3.34 -15.10
C ALA A 70 -11.56 4.54 -14.25
N GLY A 71 -10.66 5.03 -13.40
CA GLY A 71 -10.91 6.21 -12.56
C GLY A 71 -11.70 5.93 -11.28
N GLU A 72 -12.24 4.71 -11.09
CA GLU A 72 -12.91 4.34 -9.85
C GLU A 72 -11.89 3.86 -8.80
N LYS A 73 -12.02 4.32 -7.55
CA LYS A 73 -11.15 3.87 -6.47
C LYS A 73 -11.49 2.43 -6.09
N GLN A 74 -10.46 1.61 -6.02
CA GLN A 74 -10.54 0.19 -5.68
C GLN A 74 -9.72 -0.08 -4.43
N ALA A 75 -10.19 -1.03 -3.62
CA ALA A 75 -9.53 -1.47 -2.39
C ALA A 75 -9.26 -2.96 -2.44
N TYR A 76 -7.99 -3.34 -2.41
CA TYR A 76 -7.54 -4.72 -2.36
C TYR A 76 -7.13 -5.10 -0.94
N LYS A 77 -7.46 -6.31 -0.49
CA LYS A 77 -7.04 -6.85 0.80
C LYS A 77 -6.56 -8.29 0.67
N ALA A 78 -5.41 -8.59 1.27
CA ALA A 78 -4.87 -9.94 1.36
C ALA A 78 -4.31 -10.21 2.75
N THR A 79 -4.61 -11.39 3.28
CA THR A 79 -4.10 -11.85 4.58
C THR A 79 -3.06 -12.93 4.36
N LEU A 80 -1.88 -12.74 4.94
CA LEU A 80 -0.77 -13.68 4.87
C LEU A 80 -0.26 -14.08 6.26
N PRO A 81 0.11 -15.36 6.45
CA PRO A 81 0.79 -15.79 7.67
C PRO A 81 2.28 -15.43 7.63
N VAL A 82 2.78 -14.83 8.70
CA VAL A 82 4.22 -14.63 8.97
C VAL A 82 4.70 -15.82 9.79
N LEU A 83 5.29 -16.83 9.15
CA LEU A 83 5.61 -18.10 9.81
C LEU A 83 6.83 -17.99 10.74
N LYS A 84 6.88 -18.87 11.75
CA LYS A 84 8.03 -18.97 12.66
C LYS A 84 9.34 -19.32 11.95
N SER A 85 9.27 -20.06 10.84
CA SER A 85 10.41 -20.43 10.00
C SER A 85 11.03 -19.25 9.28
N TYR A 86 10.34 -18.11 9.18
CA TYR A 86 10.89 -16.94 8.51
C TYR A 86 12.06 -16.38 9.34
N PRO A 87 13.19 -16.05 8.69
CA PRO A 87 14.36 -15.54 9.39
C PRO A 87 14.10 -14.14 9.96
N LYS A 88 14.80 -13.81 11.04
CA LYS A 88 14.80 -12.44 11.59
C LYS A 88 15.70 -11.56 10.75
N VAL A 89 15.11 -10.87 9.77
CA VAL A 89 15.83 -10.03 8.82
C VAL A 89 15.00 -8.81 8.42
N THR A 90 15.68 -7.78 7.93
CA THR A 90 15.06 -6.66 7.23
C THR A 90 14.96 -6.98 5.76
N VAL A 91 13.78 -6.81 5.18
CA VAL A 91 13.49 -7.06 3.76
C VAL A 91 12.51 -6.04 3.24
N ASP A 92 12.57 -5.75 1.95
CA ASP A 92 11.50 -5.05 1.26
C ASP A 92 10.50 -6.07 0.74
N VAL A 93 9.30 -6.07 1.31
CA VAL A 93 8.21 -6.93 0.83
C VAL A 93 7.69 -6.35 -0.47
N LYS A 94 7.89 -7.07 -1.57
CA LYS A 94 7.35 -6.71 -2.88
C LYS A 94 5.94 -7.28 -3.04
N TRP A 95 4.98 -6.41 -3.34
CA TRP A 95 3.60 -6.77 -3.66
C TRP A 95 3.30 -6.42 -5.11
N GLU A 96 2.80 -7.38 -5.88
CA GLU A 96 2.38 -7.20 -7.27
C GLU A 96 0.94 -7.66 -7.45
N LEU A 97 0.10 -6.81 -8.06
CA LEU A 97 -1.18 -7.20 -8.64
C LEU A 97 -1.05 -7.10 -10.16
N LYS A 98 -1.24 -8.22 -10.85
CA LYS A 98 -1.11 -8.32 -12.31
C LYS A 98 -2.46 -8.61 -12.96
N ASN A 99 -2.66 -8.12 -14.18
CA ASN A 99 -3.78 -8.52 -15.03
C ASN A 99 -3.47 -9.83 -15.77
N ASP A 100 -4.42 -10.29 -16.58
CA ASP A 100 -4.27 -11.49 -17.41
C ASP A 100 -3.14 -11.38 -18.46
N ALA A 101 -2.74 -10.16 -18.83
CA ALA A 101 -1.62 -9.90 -19.74
C ALA A 101 -0.25 -9.92 -19.02
N GLY A 102 -0.23 -9.99 -17.69
CA GLY A 102 0.98 -9.96 -16.88
C GLY A 102 1.51 -8.55 -16.57
N ASP A 103 0.76 -7.50 -16.90
CA ASP A 103 1.11 -6.12 -16.56
C ASP A 103 0.82 -5.81 -15.10
N ASP A 104 1.72 -5.09 -14.44
CA ASP A 104 1.56 -4.63 -13.06
C ASP A 104 0.51 -3.51 -12.98
N LEU A 105 -0.65 -3.84 -12.43
CA LEU A 105 -1.62 -2.84 -11.95
C LEU A 105 -1.02 -2.09 -10.76
N VAL A 106 -0.52 -2.84 -9.79
CA VAL A 106 0.07 -2.35 -8.55
C VAL A 106 1.40 -3.04 -8.36
N CYS A 107 2.45 -2.26 -8.14
CA CYS A 107 3.77 -2.72 -7.69
C CYS A 107 4.20 -1.83 -6.51
N VAL A 108 4.30 -2.40 -5.31
CA VAL A 108 4.80 -1.66 -4.14
C VAL A 108 5.86 -2.44 -3.37
N LEU A 109 6.84 -1.73 -2.84
CA LEU A 109 7.84 -2.21 -1.88
C LEU A 109 7.51 -1.65 -0.50
N ILE A 110 7.34 -2.55 0.47
CA ILE A 110 7.04 -2.22 1.86
C ILE A 110 8.25 -2.62 2.71
N PRO A 111 8.99 -1.66 3.29
CA PRO A 111 10.15 -1.95 4.13
C PRO A 111 9.68 -2.63 5.42
N ALA A 112 10.14 -3.86 5.65
CA ALA A 112 9.70 -4.68 6.77
C ALA A 112 10.87 -5.27 7.55
N HIS A 113 10.67 -5.42 8.85
CA HIS A 113 11.58 -6.13 9.74
C HIS A 113 10.86 -7.30 10.39
N ILE A 114 11.29 -8.53 10.09
CA ILE A 114 10.70 -9.75 10.65
C ILE A 114 11.29 -10.04 12.04
N LYS A 115 10.44 -10.22 13.06
CA LYS A 115 10.85 -10.50 14.47
C LYS A 115 10.28 -11.80 15.02
#